data_AF-A0A5T3N1H7-F1
#
_entry.id   AF-A0A5T3N1H7-F1
#
_cell.length_a   1.000
_cell.length_b   1.000
_cell.length_c   1.000
_cell.angle_alpha   90.00
_cell.angle_beta   90.00
_cell.angle_gamma   90.00
#
_symmetry.space_group_name_H-M   'P 1'
#
loop_
_entity.id
_entity.type
_entity.pdbx_description
1 polymer ?
#
loop_
_entity_poly.entity_id
_entity_poly.type
_entity_poly.pdbx_seq_one_letter_code
_entity_poly.pdbx_strand_id
1 'polypeptide(L)'
;MAYWLSHQIADKVIGTKWNVFDIPNGYVPSRAGNVIARSTAWGNRWVDLHVLSGGMIVARKQHGDNWGATVNAFVPAGEALTVGVSGDGGLEWFKFMEF
;
A
#
# COMPACT_ATOMS: atom_id res chain seq x y z
N MET A 1 -0.84 17.90 -23.84
CA MET A 1 0.27 17.06 -23.34
C MET A 1 0.14 16.96 -21.83
N ALA A 2 -0.44 15.87 -21.32
CA ALA A 2 -0.52 15.63 -19.89
C ALA A 2 0.84 15.10 -19.43
N TYR A 3 1.54 15.88 -18.60
CA TYR A 3 2.74 15.42 -17.93
C TYR A 3 2.27 14.58 -16.74
N TRP A 4 2.51 13.27 -16.80
CA TRP A 4 2.23 12.36 -15.70
C TRP A 4 3.28 12.60 -14.61
N LEU A 5 2.94 13.40 -13.60
CA LEU A 5 3.71 13.52 -12.36
C LEU A 5 3.51 12.23 -11.58
N SER A 6 4.34 11.22 -11.82
CA SER A 6 4.39 10.02 -11.00
C SER A 6 4.94 10.40 -9.61
N HIS A 7 4.07 10.79 -8.68
CA HIS A 7 4.46 10.91 -7.27
C HIS A 7 4.66 9.50 -6.71
N GLN A 8 5.92 9.18 -6.41
CA GLN A 8 6.30 7.96 -5.74
C GLN A 8 6.43 8.23 -4.23
N ILE A 9 5.63 7.53 -3.44
CA ILE A 9 5.80 7.48 -1.98
C ILE A 9 6.31 6.08 -1.66
N ALA A 10 7.52 5.98 -1.11
CA ALA A 10 8.11 4.71 -0.68
C ALA A 10 8.64 4.85 0.74
N ASP A 11 8.28 3.91 1.61
CA ASP A 11 8.76 3.92 3.00
C ASP A 11 9.14 2.51 3.47
N LYS A 12 10.15 2.46 4.33
CA LYS A 12 10.69 1.24 4.95
C LYS A 12 10.22 1.20 6.39
N VAL A 13 9.37 0.22 6.70
CA VAL A 13 8.60 0.24 7.96
C VAL A 13 8.92 -0.89 8.93
N ILE A 14 9.90 -1.73 8.58
CA ILE A 14 10.55 -2.78 9.38
C ILE A 14 9.65 -3.39 10.48
N GLY A 15 8.81 -4.35 10.07
CA GLY A 15 8.22 -5.34 10.97
C GLY A 15 6.91 -4.91 11.64
N THR A 16 6.43 -3.70 11.40
CA THR A 16 5.10 -3.28 11.86
C THR A 16 4.01 -3.88 10.96
N LYS A 17 2.87 -4.24 11.56
CA LYS A 17 1.75 -4.84 10.82
C LYS A 17 0.98 -3.82 9.98
N TRP A 18 0.91 -2.58 10.45
CA TRP A 18 0.08 -1.53 9.89
C TRP A 18 0.84 -0.22 9.92
N ASN A 19 0.76 0.54 8.84
CA ASN A 19 1.40 1.84 8.73
C ASN A 19 0.47 2.80 8.00
N VAL A 20 0.37 4.01 8.54
CA VAL A 20 -0.52 5.07 8.07
C VAL A 20 0.32 6.13 7.38
N PHE A 21 -0.15 6.58 6.22
CA PHE A 21 0.49 7.60 5.40
C PHE A 21 -0.54 8.61 4.96
N ASP A 22 -0.26 9.88 5.18
CA ASP A 22 -1.10 10.94 4.66
C ASP A 22 -0.82 11.10 3.17
N ILE A 23 -1.85 10.94 2.33
CA ILE A 23 -1.76 11.34 0.94
C ILE A 23 -2.01 12.85 0.88
N PRO A 24 -1.01 13.67 0.48
CA PRO A 24 -1.21 15.11 0.42
C PRO A 24 -2.39 15.45 -0.49
N ASN A 25 -3.14 16.50 -0.16
CA ASN A 25 -4.13 17.05 -1.10
C ASN A 25 -3.43 17.43 -2.41
N GLY A 26 -3.78 16.72 -3.48
CA GLY A 26 -3.36 17.05 -4.84
C GLY A 26 -4.41 17.93 -5.51
N TYR A 27 -4.13 18.40 -6.72
CA TYR A 27 -5.07 19.16 -7.55
C TYR A 27 -6.26 18.32 -8.08
N VAL A 28 -6.34 17.03 -7.75
CA VAL A 28 -7.38 16.08 -8.19
C VAL A 28 -8.05 15.39 -7.00
N PRO A 29 -9.38 15.14 -7.06
CA PRO A 29 -10.18 14.68 -5.92
C PRO A 29 -9.97 13.21 -5.53
N SER A 30 -9.38 12.38 -6.40
CA SER A 30 -9.07 10.98 -6.11
C SER A 30 -7.79 10.54 -6.78
N ARG A 31 -6.93 9.83 -6.05
CA ARG A 31 -5.68 9.26 -6.59
C ARG A 31 -5.86 7.76 -6.76
N ALA A 32 -5.87 7.31 -8.00
CA ALA A 32 -5.83 5.89 -8.28
C ALA A 32 -4.36 5.47 -8.41
N GLY A 33 -3.98 4.38 -7.75
CA GLY A 33 -2.58 3.99 -7.71
C GLY A 33 -2.35 2.51 -7.44
N ASN A 34 -1.11 2.10 -7.62
CA ASN A 34 -0.65 0.75 -7.32
C ASN A 34 0.11 0.77 -6.00
N VAL A 35 -0.31 -0.06 -5.06
CA VAL A 35 0.46 -0.36 -3.85
C VAL A 35 1.30 -1.61 -4.14
N ILE A 36 2.61 -1.47 -4.03
CA ILE A 36 3.57 -2.57 -4.00
C ILE A 36 4.07 -2.68 -2.57
N ALA A 37 4.03 -3.87 -1.97
CA ALA A 37 4.47 -4.08 -0.60
C ALA A 37 5.26 -5.39 -0.49
N ARG A 38 6.20 -5.45 0.43
CA ARG A 38 6.87 -6.69 0.84
C ARG A 38 6.61 -6.97 2.30
N SER A 39 6.43 -8.25 2.62
CA SER A 39 6.32 -8.73 3.99
C SER A 39 7.58 -9.46 4.44
N THR A 40 7.79 -9.56 5.75
CA THR A 40 8.86 -10.35 6.37
C THR A 40 8.47 -11.81 6.61
N ALA A 41 7.39 -12.29 5.98
CA ALA A 41 6.97 -13.68 6.11
C ALA A 41 7.87 -14.57 5.26
N TRP A 42 8.41 -15.64 5.86
CA TRP A 42 9.29 -16.60 5.18
C TRP A 42 8.76 -18.04 5.27
N GLY A 43 9.06 -18.84 4.26
CA GLY A 43 8.90 -20.30 4.30
C GLY A 43 7.48 -20.76 4.00
N ASN A 44 6.94 -20.38 2.83
CA ASN A 44 5.59 -20.75 2.35
C ASN A 44 4.44 -20.31 3.26
N ARG A 45 4.64 -19.22 3.99
CA ARG A 45 3.60 -18.62 4.83
C ARG A 45 2.68 -17.71 4.01
N TRP A 46 1.43 -17.60 4.46
CA TRP A 46 0.41 -16.77 3.81
C TRP A 46 0.34 -15.38 4.44
N VAL A 47 0.22 -14.36 3.58
CA VAL A 47 0.09 -12.96 3.98
C VAL A 47 -0.97 -12.28 3.16
N ASP A 48 -1.86 -11.55 3.82
CA ASP A 48 -2.85 -10.70 3.16
C ASP A 48 -2.41 -9.25 3.22
N LEU A 49 -2.14 -8.63 2.08
CA LEU A 49 -1.92 -7.20 1.95
C LEU A 49 -3.26 -6.48 1.99
N HIS A 50 -3.41 -5.51 2.88
CA HIS A 50 -4.59 -4.69 3.08
C HIS A 50 -4.24 -3.23 2.80
N VAL A 51 -5.09 -2.56 2.03
CA VAL A 51 -5.02 -1.13 1.78
C VAL A 51 -6.34 -0.54 2.24
N LEU A 52 -6.27 0.43 3.15
CA LEU A 52 -7.43 1.12 3.69
C LEU A 52 -7.34 2.62 3.43
N SER A 53 -8.51 3.25 3.28
CA SER A 53 -8.70 4.69 3.19
C SER A 53 -9.93 5.07 3.99
N GLY A 54 -9.85 6.12 4.83
CA GLY A 54 -10.98 6.55 5.66
C GLY A 54 -11.54 5.44 6.57
N GLY A 55 -10.69 4.47 6.95
CA GLY A 55 -11.08 3.30 7.74
C GLY A 55 -11.74 2.15 6.95
N MET A 56 -11.94 2.29 5.64
CA MET A 56 -12.50 1.23 4.78
C MET A 56 -11.42 0.49 4.00
N ILE A 57 -11.56 -0.82 3.82
CA ILE A 57 -10.69 -1.61 2.94
C ILE A 57 -11.01 -1.27 1.48
N VAL A 58 -10.07 -0.62 0.80
CA VAL A 58 -10.22 -0.22 -0.61
C VAL A 58 -9.55 -1.21 -1.56
N ALA A 59 -8.56 -1.97 -1.07
CA ALA A 59 -7.94 -3.04 -1.84
C ALA A 59 -7.36 -4.11 -0.91
N ARG A 60 -7.37 -5.37 -1.38
CA ARG A 60 -6.76 -6.50 -0.68
C ARG A 60 -6.13 -7.49 -1.65
N LYS A 61 -5.04 -8.13 -1.26
CA LYS A 61 -4.43 -9.21 -2.03
C LYS A 61 -3.72 -10.21 -1.12
N GLN A 62 -4.10 -11.47 -1.24
CA GLN A 62 -3.35 -12.56 -0.64
C GLN A 62 -2.10 -12.85 -1.47
N HIS A 63 -0.97 -13.06 -0.81
CA HIS A 63 0.28 -13.48 -1.43
C HIS A 63 1.05 -14.43 -0.50
N GLY A 64 1.97 -15.20 -1.09
CA GLY A 64 2.83 -16.11 -0.34
C GLY A 64 4.24 -15.55 -0.19
N ASP A 65 4.85 -15.84 0.97
CA ASP A 65 6.26 -15.60 1.29
C ASP A 65 6.73 -14.12 1.08
N ASN A 66 8.03 -13.84 1.19
CA ASN A 66 8.60 -12.49 1.19
C ASN A 66 8.73 -11.84 -0.20
N TRP A 67 8.07 -12.40 -1.21
CA TRP A 67 8.24 -12.00 -2.61
C TRP A 67 7.58 -10.65 -2.92
N GLY A 68 6.65 -10.25 -2.05
CA GLY A 68 5.88 -9.02 -2.16
C GLY A 68 4.63 -9.14 -3.02
N ALA A 69 3.72 -8.18 -2.85
CA ALA A 69 2.44 -8.10 -3.51
C ALA A 69 2.22 -6.74 -4.15
N THR A 70 1.56 -6.74 -5.30
CA THR A 70 1.05 -5.54 -5.96
C THR A 70 -0.47 -5.60 -6.05
N VAL A 71 -1.14 -4.54 -5.60
CA VAL A 71 -2.59 -4.39 -5.67
C VAL A 71 -2.95 -2.98 -6.12
N ASN A 72 -3.95 -2.86 -6.99
CA ASN A 72 -4.48 -1.58 -7.42
C ASN A 72 -5.43 -1.07 -6.33
N ALA A 73 -5.27 0.17 -5.90
CA ALA A 73 -6.08 0.81 -4.88
C ALA A 73 -6.54 2.18 -5.35
N PHE A 74 -7.81 2.48 -5.09
CA PHE A 74 -8.35 3.83 -5.23
C PHE A 74 -8.34 4.50 -3.86
N VAL A 75 -7.62 5.61 -3.74
CA VAL A 75 -7.50 6.37 -2.48
C VAL A 75 -7.90 7.82 -2.76
N PRO A 76 -8.98 8.33 -2.15
CA PRO A 76 -9.36 9.73 -2.25
C PRO A 76 -8.21 10.65 -1.83
N ALA A 77 -8.10 11.82 -2.47
CA ALA A 77 -7.09 12.80 -2.06
C ALA A 77 -7.47 13.41 -0.70
N GLY A 78 -6.47 13.66 0.15
CA GLY A 78 -6.68 14.21 1.49
C GLY A 78 -7.11 13.19 2.54
N GLU A 79 -7.20 11.91 2.17
CA GLU A 79 -7.43 10.80 3.10
C GLU A 79 -6.11 10.17 3.54
N ALA A 80 -6.15 9.60 4.75
CA ALA A 80 -5.05 8.76 5.24
C ALA A 80 -5.11 7.39 4.57
N LEU A 81 -4.01 7.00 3.93
CA LEU A 81 -3.77 5.68 3.39
C LEU A 81 -3.15 4.79 4.47
N THR A 82 -3.85 3.73 4.86
CA THR A 82 -3.28 2.71 5.73
C THR A 82 -2.90 1.49 4.91
N VAL A 83 -1.61 1.16 4.90
CA VAL A 83 -1.11 -0.08 4.31
C VAL A 83 -0.71 -1.02 5.44
N GLY A 84 -1.19 -2.25 5.37
CA GLY A 84 -0.78 -3.26 6.33
C GLY A 84 -0.89 -4.66 5.80
N VAL A 85 -0.40 -5.58 6.61
CA VAL A 85 -0.42 -7.00 6.32
C VAL A 85 -1.08 -7.76 7.47
N SER A 86 -1.93 -8.72 7.14
CA SER A 86 -2.41 -9.73 8.09
C SER A 86 -1.81 -11.11 7.76
N GLY A 87 -1.95 -12.08 8.67
CA GLY A 87 -1.25 -13.36 8.57
C GLY A 87 0.15 -13.32 9.19
N ASP A 88 1.12 -14.00 8.59
CA ASP A 88 2.48 -14.13 9.10
C ASP A 88 3.38 -12.92 8.76
N GLY A 89 4.46 -12.69 9.54
CA GLY A 89 5.43 -11.63 9.26
C GLY A 89 4.93 -10.20 9.54
N GLY A 90 5.62 -9.17 9.05
CA GLY A 90 5.21 -7.77 9.13
C GLY A 90 5.50 -7.04 7.83
N LEU A 91 5.06 -5.79 7.69
CA LEU A 91 5.37 -4.99 6.52
C LEU A 91 6.86 -4.61 6.55
N GLU A 92 7.60 -4.94 5.50
CA GLU A 92 9.03 -4.60 5.40
C GLU A 92 9.21 -3.25 4.72
N TRP A 93 8.54 -3.06 3.59
CA TRP A 93 8.45 -1.82 2.84
C TRP A 93 7.19 -1.80 1.98
N PHE A 94 6.78 -0.62 1.57
CA PHE A 94 5.78 -0.46 0.51
C PHE A 94 6.09 0.76 -0.36
N LYS A 95 5.41 0.81 -1.50
CA LYS A 95 5.46 1.89 -2.47
C LYS A 95 4.08 2.11 -3.05
N PHE A 96 3.57 3.33 -3.00
CA PHE A 96 2.38 3.75 -3.73
C PHE A 96 2.80 4.49 -5.01
N MET A 97 2.26 4.08 -6.15
CA MET A 97 2.48 4.70 -7.46
C MET A 97 1.16 5.20 -8.02
N GLU A 98 1.02 6.52 -8.14
CA GLU A 98 -0.13 7.15 -8.80
C GLU A 98 -0.08 6.93 -10.32
N PHE A 99 -1.25 6.73 -10.94
CA PHE A 99 -1.44 6.90 -12.38
C PHE A 99 -2.24 8.17 -12.61
#